data_AF-A0A4Q7FLZ0-F1
#
_entry.id   AF-A0A4Q7FLZ0-F1
#
_cell.length_a   1.000
_cell.length_b   1.000
_cell.length_c   1.000
_cell.angle_alpha   90.00
_cell.angle_beta   90.00
_cell.angle_gamma   90.00
#
_symmetry.space_group_name_H-M   'P 1'
#
loop_
_entity.id
_entity.type
_entity.pdbx_description
1 polymer ?
#
loop_
_entity_poly.entity_id
_entity_poly.type
_entity_poly.pdbx_seq_one_letter_code
_entity_poly.pdbx_strand_id
1 'polypeptide(L)'
;MSYVSTQPLPEIPASSLAPNEIVPLLIGATVGEVERELVLQTLIRCNGNRTRAARVLGVSVRTLRNKIRSYSADGIEVPAPND
;
A
#
# COMPACT_ATOMS: atom_id res chain seq x y z
N MET A 1 -27.58 -35.92 29.47
CA MET A 1 -26.90 -34.69 29.05
C MET A 1 -25.87 -35.03 27.99
N SER A 2 -26.14 -34.70 26.72
CA SER A 2 -25.18 -34.88 25.63
C SER A 2 -24.91 -33.51 25.05
N TYR A 3 -23.73 -32.95 25.33
CA TYR A 3 -23.32 -31.66 24.81
C TYR A 3 -22.84 -31.85 23.37
N VAL A 4 -23.65 -31.43 22.40
CA VAL A 4 -23.15 -31.19 21.04
C VAL A 4 -22.30 -29.94 21.11
N SER A 5 -20.99 -30.13 21.08
CA SER A 5 -20.02 -29.04 20.97
C SER A 5 -19.96 -28.60 19.53
N THR A 6 -20.65 -27.52 19.19
CA THR A 6 -20.46 -26.84 17.90
C THR A 6 -19.19 -26.01 18.03
N GLN A 7 -18.05 -26.53 17.57
CA GLN A 7 -16.84 -25.73 17.47
C GLN A 7 -17.02 -24.71 16.34
N PRO A 8 -16.85 -23.39 16.59
CA PRO A 8 -16.83 -22.42 15.51
C PRO A 8 -15.62 -22.69 14.62
N LEU A 9 -15.86 -22.72 13.31
CA LEU A 9 -14.80 -22.79 12.29
C LEU A 9 -13.82 -21.62 12.50
N PRO A 10 -12.51 -21.84 12.30
CA PRO A 10 -11.54 -20.75 12.38
C PRO A 10 -11.92 -19.68 11.37
N GLU A 11 -12.21 -18.47 11.87
CA GLU A 11 -12.36 -17.29 11.04
C GLU A 11 -11.04 -17.09 10.30
N ILE A 12 -11.02 -17.38 9.00
CA ILE A 12 -9.90 -17.02 8.14
C ILE A 12 -9.84 -15.49 8.19
N PRO A 13 -8.79 -14.87 8.78
CA PRO A 13 -8.68 -13.43 8.74
C PRO A 13 -8.62 -13.04 7.26
N ALA A 14 -9.50 -12.12 6.85
CA ALA A 14 -9.48 -11.57 5.50
C ALA A 14 -8.03 -11.18 5.14
N SER A 15 -7.45 -11.98 4.25
CA SER A 15 -6.02 -12.18 4.04
C SER A 15 -5.20 -10.88 4.08
N SER A 16 -4.42 -10.68 5.15
CA SER A 16 -3.26 -9.79 5.10
C SER A 16 -2.08 -10.60 4.61
N LEU A 17 -1.87 -10.66 3.29
CA LEU A 17 -0.70 -11.30 2.70
C LEU A 17 0.56 -10.68 3.32
N ALA A 18 1.45 -11.55 3.81
CA ALA A 18 2.72 -11.12 4.34
C ALA A 18 3.63 -10.67 3.18
N PRO A 19 4.59 -9.74 3.41
CA PRO A 19 5.43 -9.22 2.34
C PRO A 19 6.18 -10.31 1.55
N ASN A 20 6.63 -11.37 2.21
CA ASN A 20 7.32 -12.49 1.58
C ASN A 20 6.44 -13.30 0.62
N GLU A 21 5.12 -13.28 0.78
CA GLU A 21 4.16 -13.93 -0.12
C GLU A 21 3.89 -13.08 -1.38
N ILE A 22 4.09 -11.76 -1.28
CA ILE A 22 3.86 -10.80 -2.38
C ILE A 22 5.10 -10.70 -3.28
N VAL A 23 6.31 -10.74 -2.70
CA VAL A 23 7.57 -10.54 -3.44
C VAL A 23 7.73 -11.44 -4.68
N PRO A 24 7.39 -12.75 -4.66
CA PRO A 24 7.46 -13.60 -5.85
C PRO A 24 6.62 -13.10 -7.03
N LEU A 25 5.52 -12.37 -6.78
CA LEU A 25 4.65 -11.81 -7.81
C LEU A 25 5.24 -10.54 -8.46
N LEU A 26 6.26 -9.94 -7.86
CA LEU A 26 6.90 -8.69 -8.32
C LEU A 26 8.17 -8.95 -9.16
N ILE A 27 8.58 -10.22 -9.32
CA ILE A 27 9.79 -10.57 -10.06
C ILE A 27 9.63 -10.18 -11.54
N GLY A 28 10.58 -9.40 -12.04
CA GLY A 28 10.56 -8.85 -13.41
C GLY A 28 10.18 -7.37 -13.48
N ALA A 29 9.58 -6.82 -12.42
CA ALA A 29 9.40 -5.38 -12.28
C ALA A 29 10.67 -4.72 -11.73
N THR A 30 10.94 -3.50 -12.17
CA THR A 30 12.01 -2.67 -11.59
C THR A 30 11.59 -2.18 -10.21
N VAL A 31 12.58 -1.90 -9.36
CA VAL A 31 12.33 -1.29 -8.03
C VAL A 31 11.54 0.02 -8.17
N GLY A 32 11.81 0.81 -9.20
CA GLY A 32 11.12 2.06 -9.46
C GLY A 32 9.64 1.88 -9.79
N GLU A 33 9.27 0.84 -10.54
CA GLU A 33 7.86 0.53 -10.85
C GLU A 33 7.11 0.06 -9.61
N VAL A 34 7.70 -0.85 -8.83
CA VAL A 34 7.11 -1.33 -7.59
C VAL A 34 6.93 -0.20 -6.58
N GLU A 35 7.96 0.63 -6.39
CA GLU A 35 7.90 1.79 -5.50
C GLU A 35 6.84 2.79 -5.96
N ARG A 36 6.77 3.09 -7.26
CA ARG A 36 5.79 4.01 -7.83
C ARG A 36 4.37 3.54 -7.56
N GLU A 37 4.07 2.29 -7.89
CA GLU A 37 2.72 1.73 -7.68
C GLU A 37 2.35 1.74 -6.21
N LEU A 38 3.28 1.35 -5.33
CA LEU A 38 3.07 1.38 -3.88
C LEU A 38 2.76 2.79 -3.37
N VAL A 39 3.48 3.80 -3.86
CA VAL A 39 3.26 5.22 -3.50
C VAL A 39 1.89 5.70 -4.00
N LEU A 40 1.55 5.44 -5.26
CA LEU A 40 0.28 5.88 -5.87
C LEU A 40 -0.92 5.25 -5.18
N GLN A 41 -0.92 3.93 -4.99
CA GLN A 41 -1.98 3.22 -4.29
C GLN A 41 -2.16 3.72 -2.85
N THR A 42 -1.05 4.01 -2.16
CA THR A 42 -1.12 4.56 -0.80
C THR A 42 -1.72 5.97 -0.79
N LEU A 43 -1.38 6.82 -1.77
CA LEU A 43 -1.98 8.15 -1.93
C LEU A 43 -3.48 8.05 -2.19
N ILE A 44 -3.92 7.15 -3.06
CA ILE A 44 -5.34 6.88 -3.32
C ILE A 44 -6.05 6.45 -2.03
N ARG A 45 -5.50 5.48 -1.30
CA ARG A 45 -6.04 5.00 -0.01
C ARG A 45 -6.08 6.09 1.07
N CYS A 46 -5.20 7.09 0.97
CA CYS A 46 -5.15 8.23 1.87
C CYS A 46 -5.92 9.45 1.35
N ASN A 47 -6.70 9.31 0.27
CA ASN A 47 -7.44 10.39 -0.37
C ASN A 47 -6.55 11.61 -0.67
N GLY A 48 -5.33 11.40 -1.17
CA GLY A 48 -4.39 12.49 -1.47
C GLY A 48 -3.69 13.13 -0.27
N ASN A 49 -3.97 12.69 0.97
CA ASN A 49 -3.31 13.21 2.16
C ASN A 49 -1.85 12.71 2.23
N ARG A 50 -0.93 13.58 1.82
CA ARG A 50 0.52 13.27 1.72
C ARG A 50 1.15 12.97 3.07
N THR A 51 0.75 13.66 4.14
CA THR A 51 1.31 13.43 5.49
C THR A 51 0.92 12.05 6.00
N ARG A 52 -0.34 11.65 5.81
CA ARG A 52 -0.82 10.30 6.17
C ARG A 52 -0.15 9.23 5.32
N ALA A 53 -0.06 9.44 4.00
CA ALA A 53 0.57 8.48 3.09
C ALA A 53 2.05 8.25 3.44
N ALA A 54 2.80 9.32 3.75
CA ALA A 54 4.20 9.22 4.16
C ALA A 54 4.37 8.37 5.43
N ARG A 55 3.47 8.55 6.40
CA ARG A 55 3.44 7.76 7.64
C ARG A 55 3.14 6.28 7.38
N VAL A 56 2.20 5.97 6.47
CA VAL A 56 1.86 4.59 6.10
C VAL A 56 3.04 3.91 5.41
N LEU A 57 3.75 4.63 4.53
CA LEU A 57 4.92 4.13 3.83
C LEU A 57 6.20 4.08 4.67
N GLY A 58 6.21 4.70 5.85
CA GLY A 58 7.40 4.78 6.70
C GLY A 58 8.50 5.70 6.15
N VAL A 59 8.16 6.71 5.36
CA VAL A 59 9.12 7.68 4.80
C VAL A 59 8.83 9.10 5.29
N SER A 60 9.81 10.00 5.14
CA SER A 60 9.58 11.41 5.44
C SER A 60 8.60 12.04 4.44
N VAL A 61 7.81 13.03 4.88
CA VAL A 61 6.94 13.81 3.99
C VAL A 61 7.73 14.49 2.87
N ARG A 62 8.98 14.90 3.15
CA ARG A 62 9.89 15.45 2.13
C ARG A 62 10.21 14.43 1.04
N THR A 63 10.56 13.20 1.43
CA THR A 63 10.83 12.10 0.50
C THR A 63 9.61 11.84 -0.39
N LEU A 64 8.42 11.74 0.21
CA LEU A 64 7.19 11.52 -0.54
C LEU A 64 6.90 12.66 -1.53
N ARG A 65 7.06 13.92 -1.11
CA ARG A 65 6.88 15.09 -2.01
C ARG A 65 7.87 15.07 -3.17
N ASN A 66 9.12 14.68 -2.92
CA ASN A 66 10.13 14.55 -3.97
C ASN A 66 9.74 13.46 -4.99
N LYS A 67 9.24 12.31 -4.52
CA LYS A 67 8.76 11.23 -5.39
C LYS A 67 7.57 11.68 -6.23
N ILE A 68 6.57 12.33 -5.62
CA ILE A 68 5.43 12.92 -6.34
C ILE A 68 5.90 13.87 -7.44
N ARG A 69 6.84 14.77 -7.14
CA ARG A 69 7.39 15.72 -8.13
C ARG A 69 8.08 14.99 -9.28
N SER A 70 8.85 13.94 -8.99
CA SER A 70 9.49 13.11 -10.02
C SER A 70 8.43 12.47 -10.92
N TYR A 71 7.43 11.84 -10.33
CA TYR A 71 6.38 11.16 -11.10
C TYR A 71 5.61 12.13 -12.00
N SER A 72 5.25 13.31 -11.50
CA SER A 72 4.63 14.34 -12.32
C SER A 72 5.55 14.86 -13.44
N ALA A 73 6.87 14.94 -13.20
CA ALA A 73 7.83 15.32 -14.24
C ALA A 73 7.99 14.23 -15.32
N ASP A 74 7.84 12.97 -14.93
CA ASP A 74 7.83 11.81 -15.82
C ASP A 74 6.47 11.63 -16.55
N GLY A 75 5.53 12.57 -16.38
CA GLY A 75 4.21 12.54 -17.02
C GLY A 75 3.21 11.57 -16.38
N ILE A 76 3.50 11.06 -15.19
CA ILE A 76 2.64 10.12 -14.47
C ILE A 76 1.59 10.91 -13.69
N GLU A 77 0.34 10.47 -13.83
CA GLU A 77 -0.77 11.05 -13.09
C GLU A 77 -0.64 10.71 -11.59
N VAL A 78 -0.64 11.75 -10.76
CA VAL A 78 -0.58 11.61 -9.30
C VAL A 78 -1.89 12.11 -8.71
N PRO A 79 -2.50 11.40 -7.74
CA PRO A 79 -3.70 11.87 -7.06
C PRO A 79 -3.55 13.30 -6.53
N ALA A 80 -4.59 14.12 -6.72
CA ALA A 80 -4.61 15.49 -6.24
C ALA A 80 -4.41 15.55 -4.72
N PRO A 81 -3.67 16.55 -4.21
CA PRO A 81 -3.61 16.77 -2.77
C PRO A 81 -5.01 17.10 -2.23
N ASN A 82 -5.34 16.53 -1.08
CA ASN A 82 -6.42 17.04 -0.26
C ASN A 82 -5.81 18.12 0.64
N ASP A 83 -6.35 19.34 0.57
CA ASP A 83 -5.93 20.47 1.42
C ASP A 83 -6.24 20.20 2.91
#